data_AF-A0A6J1NWI5-F1
#
_entry.id   AF-A0A6J1NWI5-F1
#
_cell.length_a   1.000
_cell.length_b   1.000
_cell.length_c   1.000
_cell.angle_alpha   90.00
_cell.angle_beta   90.00
_cell.angle_gamma   90.00
#
_symmetry.space_group_name_H-M   'P 1'
#
loop_
_entity.id
_entity.type
_entity.pdbx_description
1 polymer ?
#
loop_
_entity_poly.entity_id
_entity_poly.type
_entity_poly.pdbx_seq_one_letter_code
_entity_poly.pdbx_strand_id
1 'polypeptide(L)'
;MAAVQQNYTKMISAQLRMKSNEFLNSRKHANNLADILQMFEAETENYTPLLLTIEVIFTELLKRGDLVQHIVPLKPADTSPEAEYKRWLNECYEAAISRALQCIKCGRTSSRLQALVTACKLLQAEGKYPLEPTTGYYFPSVRLKNIFTVLLDSEISMSAQIARFQEFTEYRDVQQFGLKVLSAIAYRKSATHMYMQNFLELLDKLLASEISTENKPKAKDRDNDTEKDMKVLCAADGKPQFPFNPQMCRRCANRCWSFACLWPLCEDPRTQRRALLLLVERLMPLLSKPHLATDMLCDSLDAGGPISMLALQGVLELVRRHNIEYPDLYDRLYAMFEPEMFATRYKKRLLHLADIFLSSTHLPEGLVAAFAKRLSRLALVAAPEDAGALLALVANLLLRHPALKRMICCDDSPAVSEYLHCDLFDCLF
;
A
#
# COMPACT_ATOMS: atom_id res chain seq x y z
N MET A 1 -32.46 22.06 12.35
CA MET A 1 -32.32 21.38 11.03
C MET A 1 -31.59 20.04 11.12
N ALA A 2 -30.42 19.93 11.77
CA ALA A 2 -29.69 18.64 11.88
C ALA A 2 -30.48 17.48 12.55
N ALA A 3 -31.24 17.76 13.62
CA ALA A 3 -32.07 16.76 14.30
C ALA A 3 -33.25 16.26 13.43
N VAL A 4 -33.82 17.13 12.59
CA VAL A 4 -34.92 16.79 11.67
C VAL A 4 -34.39 15.92 10.52
N GLN A 5 -33.21 16.25 9.98
CA GLN A 5 -32.55 15.45 8.95
C GLN A 5 -32.15 14.06 9.48
N GLN A 6 -31.68 13.96 10.72
CA GLN A 6 -31.38 12.69 11.38
C GLN A 6 -32.63 11.83 11.59
N ASN A 7 -33.75 12.42 11.99
CA ASN A 7 -35.02 11.69 12.16
C ASN A 7 -35.58 11.18 10.83
N TYR A 8 -35.50 11.98 9.76
CA TYR A 8 -35.88 11.57 8.41
C TYR A 8 -35.00 10.42 7.89
N THR A 9 -33.68 10.49 8.11
CA THR A 9 -32.73 9.42 7.76
C THR A 9 -33.02 8.12 8.51
N LYS A 10 -33.39 8.21 9.80
CA LYS A 10 -33.78 7.04 10.60
C LYS A 10 -35.07 6.41 10.07
N MET A 11 -36.07 7.21 9.71
CA MET A 11 -37.33 6.71 9.12
C MET A 11 -37.10 5.98 7.80
N ILE A 12 -36.25 6.52 6.91
CA ILE A 12 -35.86 5.84 5.67
C ILE A 12 -35.14 4.52 5.95
N SER A 13 -34.25 4.48 6.94
CA SER A 13 -33.52 3.25 7.29
C SER A 13 -34.43 2.14 7.82
N ALA A 14 -35.47 2.50 8.59
CA ALA A 14 -36.45 1.55 9.11
C ALA A 14 -37.33 0.98 7.97
N GLN A 15 -37.78 1.86 7.06
CA GLN A 15 -38.54 1.46 5.88
C GLN A 15 -37.76 0.50 4.97
N LEU A 16 -36.48 0.80 4.71
CA LEU A 16 -35.61 -0.08 3.91
C LEU A 16 -35.42 -1.47 4.54
N ARG A 17 -35.28 -1.53 5.87
CA ARG A 17 -35.19 -2.80 6.60
C ARG A 17 -36.49 -3.60 6.50
N MET A 18 -37.65 -2.95 6.61
CA MET A 18 -38.94 -3.62 6.44
C MET A 18 -39.09 -4.19 5.03
N LYS A 19 -38.84 -3.36 3.99
CA LYS A 19 -38.90 -3.80 2.58
C LYS A 19 -37.96 -4.98 2.30
N SER A 20 -36.75 -4.95 2.86
CA SER A 20 -35.76 -6.03 2.78
C SER A 20 -36.26 -7.33 3.42
N ASN A 21 -36.82 -7.25 4.62
CA ASN A 21 -37.31 -8.43 5.34
C ASN A 21 -38.53 -9.05 4.64
N GLU A 22 -39.45 -8.22 4.15
CA GLU A 22 -40.61 -8.68 3.36
C GLU A 22 -40.18 -9.44 2.11
N PHE A 23 -39.19 -8.90 1.38
CA PHE A 23 -38.61 -9.55 0.21
C PHE A 23 -37.95 -10.90 0.55
N LEU A 24 -37.10 -10.92 1.59
CA LEU A 24 -36.38 -12.14 2.00
C LEU A 24 -37.30 -13.24 2.55
N ASN A 25 -38.49 -12.88 3.07
CA ASN A 25 -39.44 -13.84 3.62
C ASN A 25 -40.47 -14.34 2.59
N SER A 26 -40.78 -13.56 1.55
CA SER A 26 -41.81 -13.94 0.57
C SER A 26 -41.53 -13.37 -0.81
N ARG A 27 -41.53 -14.27 -1.81
CA ARG A 27 -41.40 -13.94 -3.24
C ARG A 27 -42.50 -13.00 -3.75
N LYS A 28 -43.64 -12.89 -3.05
CA LYS A 28 -44.73 -11.97 -3.41
C LYS A 28 -44.29 -10.50 -3.35
N HIS A 29 -43.22 -10.20 -2.62
CA HIS A 29 -42.67 -8.84 -2.47
C HIS A 29 -41.44 -8.59 -3.37
N ALA A 30 -41.31 -9.29 -4.50
CA ALA A 30 -40.22 -9.09 -5.46
C ALA A 30 -40.05 -7.61 -5.88
N ASN A 31 -41.16 -6.88 -6.04
CA ASN A 31 -41.14 -5.46 -6.39
C ASN A 31 -40.38 -4.59 -5.38
N ASN A 32 -40.31 -5.00 -4.10
CA ASN A 32 -39.56 -4.26 -3.09
C ASN A 32 -38.07 -4.16 -3.44
N LEU A 33 -37.49 -5.17 -4.10
CA LEU A 33 -36.09 -5.13 -4.53
C LEU A 33 -35.89 -4.13 -5.67
N ALA A 34 -36.81 -4.11 -6.64
CA ALA A 34 -36.79 -3.15 -7.74
C ALA A 34 -36.92 -1.71 -7.22
N ASP A 35 -37.84 -1.47 -6.28
CA ASP A 35 -37.99 -0.17 -5.62
C ASP A 35 -36.69 0.28 -4.93
N ILE A 36 -36.06 -0.62 -4.17
CA ILE A 36 -34.81 -0.31 -3.45
C ILE A 36 -33.69 0.04 -4.45
N LEU A 37 -33.59 -0.68 -5.57
CA LEU A 37 -32.63 -0.36 -6.61
C LEU A 37 -32.92 0.99 -7.26
N GLN A 38 -34.19 1.30 -7.53
CA GLN A 38 -34.60 2.58 -8.09
C GLN A 38 -34.28 3.76 -7.15
N MET A 39 -34.33 3.55 -5.83
CA MET A 39 -33.96 4.61 -4.87
C MET A 39 -32.51 5.09 -4.98
N PHE A 40 -31.61 4.35 -5.62
CA PHE A 40 -30.25 4.83 -5.91
C PHE A 40 -30.20 5.89 -7.03
N GLU A 41 -31.23 6.00 -7.86
CA GLU A 41 -31.34 7.01 -8.91
C GLU A 41 -31.70 8.38 -8.34
N ALA A 42 -32.20 8.44 -7.11
CA ALA A 42 -32.44 9.69 -6.43
C ALA A 42 -31.09 10.39 -6.14
N GLU A 43 -31.00 11.68 -6.50
CA GLU A 43 -29.88 12.54 -6.12
C GLU A 43 -29.87 12.71 -4.60
N THR A 44 -29.01 11.96 -3.92
CA THR A 44 -28.86 12.03 -2.47
C THR A 44 -27.38 12.01 -2.10
N GLU A 45 -27.01 12.64 -1.00
CA GLU A 45 -25.63 12.59 -0.53
C GLU A 45 -25.34 11.37 0.35
N ASN A 46 -26.37 10.66 0.81
CA ASN A 46 -26.27 9.59 1.80
C ASN A 46 -26.85 8.26 1.31
N TYR A 47 -26.05 7.53 0.54
CA TYR A 47 -26.39 6.18 0.06
C TYR A 47 -26.15 5.07 1.09
N THR A 48 -25.59 5.39 2.27
CA THR A 48 -25.19 4.39 3.28
C THR A 48 -26.31 3.41 3.68
N PRO A 49 -27.55 3.86 3.97
CA PRO A 49 -28.64 2.93 4.31
C PRO A 49 -28.97 1.96 3.17
N LEU A 50 -29.03 2.47 1.93
CA LEU A 50 -29.34 1.68 0.74
C LEU A 50 -28.26 0.61 0.48
N LEU A 51 -26.99 0.99 0.60
CA LEU A 51 -25.85 0.08 0.42
C LEU A 51 -25.88 -1.06 1.45
N LEU A 52 -26.13 -0.74 2.72
CA LEU A 52 -26.25 -1.77 3.77
C LEU A 52 -27.46 -2.68 3.55
N THR A 53 -28.57 -2.14 3.05
CA THR A 53 -29.75 -2.96 2.73
C THR A 53 -29.46 -3.93 1.59
N ILE A 54 -28.85 -3.46 0.50
CA ILE A 54 -28.43 -4.32 -0.63
C ILE A 54 -27.42 -5.37 -0.15
N GLU A 55 -26.46 -5.00 0.68
CA GLU A 55 -25.49 -5.92 1.28
C GLU A 55 -26.20 -7.08 1.99
N VAL A 56 -27.16 -6.78 2.86
CA VAL A 56 -27.92 -7.80 3.60
C VAL A 56 -28.74 -8.69 2.64
N ILE A 57 -29.46 -8.10 1.68
CA ILE A 57 -30.30 -8.85 0.75
C ILE A 57 -29.46 -9.86 -0.05
N PHE A 58 -28.42 -9.39 -0.73
CA PHE A 58 -27.68 -10.26 -1.64
C PHE A 58 -26.72 -11.21 -0.93
N THR A 59 -26.20 -10.86 0.24
CA THR A 59 -25.44 -11.84 1.05
C THR A 59 -26.31 -13.01 1.46
N GLU A 60 -27.59 -12.76 1.78
CA GLU A 60 -28.54 -13.81 2.14
C GLU A 60 -28.99 -14.63 0.92
N LEU A 61 -29.31 -13.98 -0.22
CA LEU A 61 -29.65 -14.68 -1.47
C LEU A 61 -28.51 -15.60 -1.95
N LEU A 62 -27.25 -15.14 -1.84
CA LEU A 62 -26.08 -15.93 -2.18
C LEU A 62 -25.93 -17.14 -1.25
N LYS A 63 -26.10 -16.95 0.06
CA LYS A 63 -26.05 -18.05 1.05
C LYS A 63 -27.10 -19.13 0.79
N ARG A 64 -28.31 -18.73 0.40
CA ARG A 64 -29.43 -19.65 0.07
C ARG A 64 -29.24 -20.36 -1.27
N GLY A 65 -28.36 -19.86 -2.13
CA GLY A 65 -28.18 -20.37 -3.49
C GLY A 65 -29.29 -19.98 -4.46
N ASP A 66 -30.11 -18.96 -4.11
CA ASP A 66 -31.24 -18.52 -4.92
C ASP A 66 -30.79 -17.97 -6.29
N LEU A 67 -29.56 -17.46 -6.36
CA LEU A 67 -28.94 -16.88 -7.55
C LEU A 67 -28.23 -17.92 -8.43
N VAL A 68 -28.05 -19.17 -7.96
CA VAL A 68 -27.28 -20.19 -8.69
C VAL A 68 -28.03 -20.62 -9.95
N GLN A 69 -27.36 -20.46 -11.09
CA GLN A 69 -27.85 -20.92 -12.39
C GLN A 69 -27.11 -22.21 -12.79
N HIS A 70 -27.87 -23.24 -13.12
CA HIS A 70 -27.33 -24.46 -13.72
C HIS A 70 -27.33 -24.31 -15.24
N ILE A 71 -26.31 -23.63 -15.78
CA ILE A 71 -26.14 -23.53 -17.22
C ILE A 71 -25.46 -24.83 -17.71
N VAL A 72 -26.17 -25.60 -18.54
CA VAL A 72 -25.59 -26.76 -19.22
C VAL A 72 -25.18 -26.34 -20.63
N PRO A 73 -23.89 -26.41 -21.01
CA PRO A 73 -23.45 -26.05 -22.34
C PRO A 73 -24.24 -26.80 -23.43
N LEU A 74 -24.58 -26.10 -24.53
CA LEU A 74 -25.28 -26.64 -25.71
C LEU A 74 -26.77 -27.03 -25.51
N LYS A 75 -27.35 -26.84 -24.31
CA LYS A 75 -28.81 -26.94 -24.14
C LYS A 75 -29.48 -25.57 -24.34
N PRO A 76 -30.68 -25.52 -24.96
CA PRO A 76 -31.46 -24.28 -25.04
C PRO A 76 -31.75 -23.75 -23.63
N ALA A 77 -31.76 -22.42 -23.50
CA ALA A 77 -32.03 -21.76 -22.23
C ALA A 77 -33.40 -22.18 -21.69
N ASP A 78 -33.45 -22.63 -20.43
CA ASP A 78 -34.69 -23.04 -19.79
C ASP A 78 -35.64 -21.85 -19.64
N THR A 79 -36.77 -21.81 -20.35
CA THR A 79 -37.76 -20.73 -20.26
C THR A 79 -38.80 -20.97 -19.16
N SER A 80 -38.50 -21.81 -18.17
CA SER A 80 -39.38 -21.97 -17.01
C SER A 80 -39.53 -20.66 -16.22
N PRO A 81 -40.69 -20.41 -15.58
CA PRO A 81 -40.90 -19.23 -14.74
C PRO A 81 -39.86 -19.10 -13.60
N GLU A 82 -39.35 -20.23 -13.10
CA GLU A 82 -38.29 -20.24 -12.08
C GLU A 82 -36.95 -19.80 -12.67
N ALA A 83 -36.61 -20.25 -13.88
CA ALA A 83 -35.41 -19.82 -14.57
C ALA A 83 -35.45 -18.33 -14.93
N GLU A 84 -36.60 -17.81 -15.36
CA GLU A 84 -36.80 -16.37 -15.61
C GLU A 84 -36.64 -15.55 -14.33
N TYR A 85 -37.25 -15.99 -13.22
CA TYR A 85 -37.09 -15.31 -11.92
C TYR A 85 -35.62 -15.29 -11.45
N LYS A 86 -34.88 -16.39 -11.64
CA LYS A 86 -33.45 -16.45 -11.32
C LYS A 86 -32.61 -15.53 -12.20
N ARG A 87 -32.92 -15.41 -13.49
CA ARG A 87 -32.25 -14.44 -14.38
C ARG A 87 -32.50 -13.02 -13.91
N TRP A 88 -33.75 -12.67 -13.64
CA TRP A 88 -34.12 -11.36 -13.11
C TRP A 88 -33.38 -11.05 -11.80
N LEU A 89 -33.28 -12.01 -10.87
CA LEU A 89 -32.51 -11.83 -9.63
C LEU A 89 -31.00 -11.59 -9.90
N ASN A 90 -30.42 -12.28 -10.88
CA ASN A 90 -29.03 -12.05 -11.28
C ASN A 90 -28.85 -10.67 -11.93
N GLU A 91 -29.79 -10.22 -12.76
CA GLU A 91 -29.80 -8.85 -13.31
C GLU A 91 -29.89 -7.80 -12.20
N CYS A 92 -30.75 -8.03 -11.20
CA CYS A 92 -30.82 -7.17 -10.01
C CYS A 92 -29.50 -7.16 -9.22
N TYR A 93 -28.82 -8.29 -9.12
CA TYR A 93 -27.50 -8.38 -8.46
C TYR A 93 -26.42 -7.60 -9.22
N GLU A 94 -26.38 -7.73 -10.55
CA GLU A 94 -25.49 -6.95 -11.41
C GLU A 94 -25.76 -5.45 -11.32
N ALA A 95 -27.04 -5.05 -11.31
CA ALA A 95 -27.46 -3.67 -11.13
C ALA A 95 -27.03 -3.14 -9.75
N ALA A 96 -27.20 -3.93 -8.69
CA ALA A 96 -26.78 -3.59 -7.34
C ALA A 96 -25.27 -3.35 -7.23
N ILE A 97 -24.46 -4.24 -7.81
CA ILE A 97 -23.00 -4.09 -7.84
C ILE A 97 -22.61 -2.84 -8.63
N SER A 98 -23.22 -2.63 -9.80
CA SER A 98 -22.94 -1.46 -10.65
C SER A 98 -23.26 -0.15 -9.91
N ARG A 99 -24.39 -0.11 -9.20
CA ARG A 99 -24.80 1.02 -8.37
C ARG A 99 -23.85 1.24 -7.19
N ALA A 100 -23.46 0.17 -6.49
CA ALA A 100 -22.46 0.27 -5.42
C ALA A 100 -21.12 0.82 -5.93
N LEU A 101 -20.65 0.37 -7.09
CA LEU A 101 -19.42 0.87 -7.72
C LEU A 101 -19.52 2.35 -8.11
N GLN A 102 -20.67 2.81 -8.62
CA GLN A 102 -20.92 4.23 -8.88
C GLN A 102 -20.86 5.06 -7.59
N CYS A 103 -21.47 4.58 -6.51
CA CYS A 103 -21.45 5.24 -5.20
C CYS A 103 -20.05 5.36 -4.58
N ILE A 104 -19.03 4.64 -5.05
CA ILE A 104 -17.63 4.85 -4.60
C ILE A 104 -17.11 6.21 -5.07
N LYS A 105 -17.61 6.72 -6.20
CA LYS A 105 -17.23 8.02 -6.76
C LYS A 105 -18.16 9.15 -6.30
N CYS A 106 -19.42 8.84 -6.00
CA CYS A 106 -20.47 9.83 -5.75
C CYS A 106 -20.90 9.92 -4.27
N GLY A 107 -21.38 11.10 -3.86
CA GLY A 107 -21.91 11.34 -2.52
C GLY A 107 -20.84 11.65 -1.47
N ARG A 108 -21.26 11.71 -0.20
CA ARG A 108 -20.38 12.06 0.91
C ARG A 108 -19.35 10.97 1.20
N THR A 109 -18.23 11.33 1.82
CA THR A 109 -17.11 10.41 2.11
C THR A 109 -17.56 9.13 2.80
N SER A 110 -18.44 9.19 3.80
CA SER A 110 -18.90 7.98 4.49
C SER A 110 -19.72 7.04 3.61
N SER A 111 -20.48 7.55 2.65
CA SER A 111 -21.21 6.73 1.68
C SER A 111 -20.28 6.13 0.64
N ARG A 112 -19.27 6.88 0.17
CA ARG A 112 -18.21 6.36 -0.71
C ARG A 112 -17.42 5.22 -0.07
N LEU A 113 -17.06 5.37 1.20
CA LEU A 113 -16.36 4.32 1.97
C LEU A 113 -17.25 3.10 2.20
N GLN A 114 -18.52 3.31 2.56
CA GLN A 114 -19.47 2.21 2.72
C GLN A 114 -19.69 1.45 1.40
N ALA A 115 -19.76 2.16 0.28
CA ALA A 115 -19.97 1.56 -1.04
C ALA A 115 -18.86 0.58 -1.39
N LEU A 116 -17.61 0.95 -1.10
CA LEU A 116 -16.44 0.08 -1.27
C LEU A 116 -16.53 -1.16 -0.36
N VAL A 117 -16.85 -0.97 0.92
CA VAL A 117 -16.99 -2.09 1.87
C VAL A 117 -18.09 -3.05 1.42
N THR A 118 -19.24 -2.53 1.00
CA THR A 118 -20.36 -3.32 0.49
C THR A 118 -19.95 -4.09 -0.78
N ALA A 119 -19.28 -3.46 -1.74
CA ALA A 119 -18.76 -4.15 -2.94
C ALA A 119 -17.78 -5.29 -2.58
N CYS A 120 -16.88 -5.07 -1.61
CA CYS A 120 -15.93 -6.08 -1.16
C CYS A 120 -16.61 -7.23 -0.40
N LYS A 121 -17.65 -6.94 0.39
CA LYS A 121 -18.43 -7.97 1.10
C LYS A 121 -19.32 -8.78 0.17
N LEU A 122 -19.89 -8.17 -0.88
CA LEU A 122 -20.60 -8.90 -1.92
C LEU A 122 -19.64 -9.80 -2.71
N LEU A 123 -18.43 -9.32 -3.02
CA LEU A 123 -17.35 -10.14 -3.58
C LEU A 123 -17.01 -11.31 -2.66
N GLN A 124 -16.84 -11.06 -1.35
CA GLN A 124 -16.57 -12.12 -0.38
C GLN A 124 -17.70 -13.16 -0.35
N ALA A 125 -18.96 -12.72 -0.36
CA ALA A 125 -20.12 -13.60 -0.36
C ALA A 125 -20.18 -14.44 -1.64
N GLU A 126 -19.91 -13.86 -2.81
CA GLU A 126 -19.85 -14.59 -4.08
C GLU A 126 -18.68 -15.58 -4.11
N GLY A 127 -17.55 -15.23 -3.51
CA GLY A 127 -16.42 -16.16 -3.34
C GLY A 127 -16.78 -17.39 -2.50
N LYS A 128 -17.53 -17.18 -1.40
CA LYS A 128 -18.01 -18.25 -0.52
C LYS A 128 -19.14 -19.07 -1.15
N TYR A 129 -20.04 -18.41 -1.89
CA TYR A 129 -21.21 -19.00 -2.54
C TYR A 129 -21.21 -18.63 -4.04
N PRO A 130 -20.43 -19.34 -4.86
CA PRO A 130 -20.31 -19.08 -6.29
C PRO A 130 -21.65 -19.21 -7.01
N LEU A 131 -21.89 -18.37 -8.02
CA LEU A 131 -23.07 -18.43 -8.88
C LEU A 131 -23.09 -19.68 -9.78
N GLU A 132 -21.91 -20.25 -10.03
CA GLU A 132 -21.70 -21.44 -10.84
C GLU A 132 -20.95 -22.52 -10.05
N PRO A 133 -21.23 -23.81 -10.27
CA PRO A 133 -20.52 -24.89 -9.61
C PRO A 133 -19.03 -24.88 -10.01
N THR A 134 -18.14 -24.82 -9.02
CA THR A 134 -16.69 -24.77 -9.22
C THR A 134 -16.01 -25.95 -8.54
N THR A 135 -15.04 -26.57 -9.22
CA THR A 135 -14.29 -27.75 -8.73
C THR A 135 -13.07 -27.38 -7.89
N GLY A 136 -12.67 -26.10 -7.87
CA GLY A 136 -11.50 -25.58 -7.17
C GLY A 136 -11.82 -24.38 -6.30
N TYR A 137 -10.79 -23.77 -5.72
CA TYR A 137 -10.94 -22.52 -4.98
C TYR A 137 -11.39 -21.41 -5.93
N TYR A 138 -12.57 -20.83 -5.67
CA TYR A 138 -13.15 -19.76 -6.47
C TYR A 138 -12.90 -18.39 -5.84
N PHE A 139 -12.42 -17.45 -6.65
CA PHE A 139 -12.28 -16.05 -6.27
C PHE A 139 -12.87 -15.17 -7.39
N PRO A 140 -13.84 -14.29 -7.11
CA PRO A 140 -14.47 -13.41 -8.11
C PRO A 140 -13.52 -12.32 -8.67
N SER A 141 -12.58 -12.74 -9.51
CA SER A 141 -11.53 -11.86 -10.06
C SER A 141 -12.11 -10.74 -10.93
N VAL A 142 -13.26 -10.98 -11.58
CA VAL A 142 -13.97 -9.96 -12.37
C VAL A 142 -14.52 -8.85 -11.46
N ARG A 143 -15.11 -9.20 -10.31
CA ARG A 143 -15.58 -8.22 -9.32
C ARG A 143 -14.43 -7.38 -8.80
N LEU A 144 -13.30 -8.01 -8.47
CA LEU A 144 -12.11 -7.29 -8.02
C LEU A 144 -11.58 -6.34 -9.10
N LYS A 145 -11.58 -6.77 -10.37
CA LYS A 145 -11.20 -5.93 -11.52
C LYS A 145 -12.11 -4.70 -11.63
N ASN A 146 -13.41 -4.85 -11.44
CA ASN A 146 -14.35 -3.74 -11.50
C ASN A 146 -14.10 -2.75 -10.35
N ILE A 147 -13.87 -3.25 -9.13
CA ILE A 147 -13.49 -2.42 -7.98
C ILE A 147 -12.19 -1.66 -8.27
N PHE A 148 -11.15 -2.32 -8.77
CA PHE A 148 -9.88 -1.67 -9.08
C PHE A 148 -10.01 -0.64 -10.20
N THR A 149 -10.86 -0.90 -11.19
CA THR A 149 -11.13 0.07 -12.27
C THR A 149 -11.72 1.37 -11.70
N VAL A 150 -12.53 1.28 -10.65
CA VAL A 150 -13.09 2.45 -9.95
C VAL A 150 -12.07 3.11 -9.02
N LEU A 151 -11.25 2.32 -8.30
CA LEU A 151 -10.21 2.85 -7.42
C LEU A 151 -9.06 3.53 -8.21
N LEU A 152 -8.81 3.08 -9.43
CA LEU A 152 -7.82 3.66 -10.34
C LEU A 152 -8.46 4.74 -11.23
N ASP A 153 -9.23 5.62 -10.60
CA ASP A 153 -9.82 6.77 -11.28
C ASP A 153 -8.74 7.76 -11.73
N SER A 154 -8.98 8.45 -12.83
CA SER A 154 -8.00 9.35 -13.47
C SER A 154 -8.22 10.82 -13.11
N GLU A 155 -9.31 11.14 -12.43
CA GLU A 155 -9.75 12.51 -12.10
C GLU A 155 -9.90 12.68 -10.58
N ILE A 156 -10.43 11.67 -9.89
CA ILE A 156 -10.76 11.73 -8.47
C ILE A 156 -9.68 11.01 -7.65
N SER A 157 -9.22 11.66 -6.56
CA SER A 157 -8.38 10.99 -5.57
C SER A 157 -9.18 9.94 -4.82
N MET A 158 -8.67 8.71 -4.83
CA MET A 158 -9.26 7.56 -4.15
C MET A 158 -8.49 7.19 -2.87
N SER A 159 -7.67 8.10 -2.34
CA SER A 159 -6.80 7.83 -1.19
C SER A 159 -7.54 7.30 0.04
N ALA A 160 -8.67 7.92 0.41
CA ALA A 160 -9.50 7.46 1.53
C ALA A 160 -10.10 6.06 1.28
N GLN A 161 -10.53 5.79 0.05
CA GLN A 161 -11.09 4.52 -0.37
C GLN A 161 -10.01 3.42 -0.36
N ILE A 162 -8.82 3.71 -0.89
CA ILE A 162 -7.69 2.77 -0.90
C ILE A 162 -7.20 2.51 0.52
N ALA A 163 -7.13 3.53 1.38
CA ALA A 163 -6.82 3.36 2.79
C ALA A 163 -7.85 2.47 3.49
N ARG A 164 -9.14 2.62 3.16
CA ARG A 164 -10.19 1.72 3.67
C ARG A 164 -10.07 0.31 3.10
N PHE A 165 -9.68 0.16 1.84
CA PHE A 165 -9.45 -1.13 1.19
C PHE A 165 -8.33 -1.94 1.85
N GLN A 166 -7.42 -1.30 2.58
CA GLN A 166 -6.30 -1.94 3.26
C GLN A 166 -6.75 -3.11 4.16
N GLU A 167 -7.93 -3.02 4.79
CA GLU A 167 -8.48 -4.10 5.62
C GLU A 167 -8.67 -5.42 4.84
N PHE A 168 -8.89 -5.33 3.53
CA PHE A 168 -9.04 -6.50 2.65
C PHE A 168 -7.69 -6.97 2.10
N THR A 169 -6.69 -6.09 2.01
CA THR A 169 -5.35 -6.46 1.50
C THR A 169 -4.55 -7.36 2.46
N GLU A 170 -4.97 -7.43 3.72
CA GLU A 170 -4.41 -8.36 4.71
C GLU A 170 -4.71 -9.83 4.39
N TYR A 171 -5.77 -10.11 3.62
CA TYR A 171 -6.12 -11.47 3.22
C TYR A 171 -5.27 -11.94 2.04
N ARG A 172 -4.74 -13.16 2.11
CA ARG A 172 -3.73 -13.67 1.15
C ARG A 172 -4.30 -13.95 -0.23
N ASP A 173 -5.57 -14.36 -0.31
CA ASP A 173 -6.31 -14.49 -1.57
C ASP A 173 -6.48 -13.12 -2.24
N VAL A 174 -6.90 -12.10 -1.50
CA VAL A 174 -7.02 -10.72 -2.01
C VAL A 174 -5.67 -10.17 -2.45
N GLN A 175 -4.59 -10.39 -1.69
CA GLN A 175 -3.24 -9.99 -2.08
C GLN A 175 -2.84 -10.61 -3.43
N GLN A 176 -2.96 -11.94 -3.55
CA GLN A 176 -2.54 -12.68 -4.73
C GLN A 176 -3.39 -12.34 -5.97
N PHE A 177 -4.72 -12.41 -5.85
CA PHE A 177 -5.62 -12.09 -6.96
C PHE A 177 -5.62 -10.59 -7.26
N GLY A 178 -5.44 -9.74 -6.25
CA GLY A 178 -5.29 -8.29 -6.40
C GLY A 178 -4.05 -7.94 -7.21
N LEU A 179 -2.88 -8.46 -6.87
CA LEU A 179 -1.67 -8.24 -7.67
C LEU A 179 -1.83 -8.76 -9.11
N LYS A 180 -2.46 -9.93 -9.29
CA LYS A 180 -2.74 -10.49 -10.62
C LYS A 180 -3.66 -9.56 -11.44
N VAL A 181 -4.78 -9.14 -10.87
CA VAL A 181 -5.75 -8.23 -11.50
C VAL A 181 -5.12 -6.88 -11.80
N LEU A 182 -4.42 -6.29 -10.83
CA LEU A 182 -3.73 -5.01 -11.00
C LEU A 182 -2.73 -5.11 -12.16
N SER A 183 -1.92 -6.16 -12.22
CA SER A 183 -0.94 -6.35 -13.30
C SER A 183 -1.57 -6.51 -14.69
N ALA A 184 -2.84 -6.93 -14.76
CA ALA A 184 -3.58 -7.09 -16.00
C ALA A 184 -4.19 -5.77 -16.51
N ILE A 185 -4.50 -4.83 -15.61
CA ILE A 185 -5.13 -3.53 -15.94
C ILE A 185 -4.19 -2.33 -15.80
N ALA A 186 -2.99 -2.55 -15.27
CA ALA A 186 -2.00 -1.51 -14.97
C ALA A 186 -1.48 -0.78 -16.22
N TYR A 187 -1.41 -1.47 -17.36
CA TYR A 187 -0.81 -0.87 -18.55
C TYR A 187 -1.66 0.29 -19.08
N ARG A 188 -1.08 1.49 -19.03
CA ARG A 188 -1.60 2.70 -19.69
C ARG A 188 -0.46 3.44 -20.36
N LYS A 189 -0.64 3.79 -21.63
CA LYS A 189 0.37 4.52 -22.42
C LYS A 189 0.61 5.93 -21.87
N SER A 190 -0.45 6.61 -21.43
CA SER A 190 -0.42 7.95 -20.85
C SER A 190 -1.29 7.96 -19.60
N ALA A 191 -0.68 7.71 -18.44
CA ALA A 191 -1.36 7.84 -17.16
C ALA A 191 -1.50 9.31 -16.77
N THR A 192 -2.65 9.70 -16.20
CA THR A 192 -2.77 11.01 -15.54
C THR A 192 -2.06 10.99 -14.20
N HIS A 193 -1.68 12.16 -13.70
CA HIS A 193 -1.08 12.30 -12.37
C HIS A 193 -1.93 11.64 -11.27
N MET A 194 -3.26 11.84 -11.30
CA MET A 194 -4.16 11.22 -10.33
C MET A 194 -4.19 9.68 -10.44
N TYR A 195 -4.18 9.15 -11.67
CA TYR A 195 -4.10 7.71 -11.88
C TYR A 195 -2.80 7.14 -11.29
N MET A 196 -1.65 7.78 -11.51
CA MET A 196 -0.37 7.34 -10.95
C MET A 196 -0.41 7.30 -9.42
N GLN A 197 -0.96 8.32 -8.77
CA GLN A 197 -1.07 8.36 -7.31
C GLN A 197 -1.97 7.25 -6.76
N ASN A 198 -3.17 7.09 -7.34
CA ASN A 198 -4.11 6.04 -6.96
C ASN A 198 -3.50 4.64 -7.19
N PHE A 199 -2.75 4.46 -8.29
CA PHE A 199 -2.07 3.22 -8.61
C PHE A 199 -0.97 2.86 -7.62
N LEU A 200 -0.07 3.80 -7.34
CA LEU A 200 1.04 3.59 -6.40
C LEU A 200 0.51 3.33 -4.98
N GLU A 201 -0.54 4.03 -4.56
CA GLU A 201 -1.17 3.82 -3.26
C GLU A 201 -1.83 2.44 -3.16
N LEU A 202 -2.55 1.99 -4.20
CA LEU A 202 -3.14 0.65 -4.22
C LEU A 202 -2.07 -0.44 -4.22
N LEU A 203 -0.99 -0.27 -4.99
CA LEU A 203 0.13 -1.19 -5.02
C LEU A 203 0.83 -1.27 -3.66
N ASP A 204 1.05 -0.15 -2.98
CA ASP A 204 1.57 -0.10 -1.60
C ASP A 204 0.70 -0.92 -0.65
N LYS A 205 -0.63 -0.74 -0.68
CA LYS A 205 -1.54 -1.51 0.19
C LYS A 205 -1.51 -3.01 -0.11
N LEU A 206 -1.43 -3.40 -1.39
CA LEU A 206 -1.30 -4.82 -1.76
C LEU A 206 0.04 -5.45 -1.33
N LEU A 207 1.08 -4.64 -1.17
CA LEU A 207 2.41 -5.07 -0.72
C LEU A 207 2.64 -4.83 0.78
N ALA A 208 1.61 -4.45 1.52
CA ALA A 208 1.71 -4.18 2.96
C ALA A 208 2.11 -5.43 3.76
N SER A 209 1.58 -6.59 3.37
CA SER A 209 1.95 -7.89 3.94
C SER A 209 3.15 -8.48 3.20
N GLU A 210 4.15 -8.94 3.95
CA GLU A 210 5.39 -9.48 3.39
C GLU A 210 5.12 -10.68 2.48
N ILE A 211 5.78 -10.67 1.32
CA ILE A 211 5.79 -11.77 0.36
C ILE A 211 7.15 -12.47 0.50
N SER A 212 7.12 -13.76 0.83
CA SER A 212 8.35 -14.54 0.99
C SER A 212 9.19 -14.52 -0.29
N THR A 213 10.47 -14.21 -0.13
CA THR A 213 11.49 -14.16 -1.21
C THR A 213 12.31 -15.44 -1.30
N GLU A 214 12.26 -16.30 -0.28
CA GLU A 214 13.01 -17.54 -0.22
C GLU A 214 12.28 -18.65 -0.98
N ASN A 215 12.95 -19.22 -1.98
CA ASN A 215 12.65 -20.57 -2.43
C ASN A 215 13.18 -21.54 -1.38
N LYS A 216 12.56 -21.64 -0.20
CA LYS A 216 12.89 -22.77 0.68
C LYS A 216 12.51 -24.05 -0.10
N PRO A 217 13.46 -24.96 -0.38
CA PRO A 217 13.06 -26.33 -0.69
C PRO A 217 12.20 -26.78 0.49
N LYS A 218 11.16 -27.57 0.23
CA LYS A 218 10.29 -28.14 1.27
C LYS A 218 11.14 -28.92 2.29
N ALA A 219 11.71 -28.23 3.27
CA ALA A 219 12.24 -28.83 4.46
C ALA A 219 11.00 -29.19 5.27
N LYS A 220 10.60 -30.46 5.13
CA LYS A 220 9.89 -31.17 6.19
C LYS A 220 10.59 -30.82 7.50
N ASP A 221 9.80 -30.42 8.48
CA ASP A 221 10.21 -30.17 9.86
C ASP A 221 10.89 -28.82 10.11
N ARG A 222 10.10 -27.73 10.11
CA ARG A 222 10.16 -26.68 11.15
C ARG A 222 8.92 -25.77 11.07
N ASP A 223 8.18 -25.80 12.18
CA ASP A 223 7.08 -24.94 12.60
C ASP A 223 5.70 -25.07 11.93
N ASN A 224 4.90 -25.97 12.52
CA ASN A 224 3.42 -26.00 12.51
C ASN A 224 2.74 -24.71 13.05
N ASP A 225 3.49 -23.62 13.28
CA ASP A 225 2.97 -22.35 13.81
C ASP A 225 2.89 -21.22 12.77
N THR A 226 3.55 -21.31 11.61
CA THR A 226 3.45 -20.27 10.57
C THR A 226 2.24 -20.44 9.64
N GLU A 227 1.67 -21.65 9.55
CA GLU A 227 0.48 -21.91 8.71
C GLU A 227 -0.85 -21.55 9.41
N LYS A 228 -0.86 -21.32 10.72
CA LYS A 228 -2.08 -21.11 11.52
C LYS A 228 -2.76 -19.74 11.32
N ASP A 229 -2.11 -18.78 10.67
CA ASP A 229 -2.59 -17.38 10.61
C ASP A 229 -2.80 -16.82 9.19
N MET A 230 -2.85 -17.67 8.15
CA MET A 230 -3.18 -17.20 6.80
C MET A 230 -4.68 -16.91 6.68
N LYS A 231 -5.07 -15.67 6.98
CA LYS A 231 -6.42 -15.16 6.73
C LYS A 231 -6.74 -15.19 5.24
N VAL A 232 -7.86 -15.83 4.89
CA VAL A 232 -8.38 -15.94 3.52
C VAL A 232 -9.79 -15.36 3.51
N LEU A 233 -10.07 -14.40 2.61
CA LEU A 233 -11.33 -13.68 2.58
C LEU A 233 -12.48 -14.60 2.14
N CYS A 234 -12.28 -15.35 1.05
CA CYS A 234 -13.29 -16.20 0.41
C CYS A 234 -13.25 -17.66 0.85
N ALA A 235 -12.67 -17.96 2.02
CA ALA A 235 -12.70 -19.32 2.58
C ALA A 235 -14.12 -19.75 2.95
N ALA A 236 -14.46 -21.00 2.66
CA ALA A 236 -15.73 -21.63 3.02
C ALA A 236 -15.47 -23.04 3.54
N ASP A 237 -16.25 -23.46 4.54
CA ASP A 237 -16.09 -24.76 5.19
C ASP A 237 -16.35 -25.90 4.19
N GLY A 238 -15.46 -26.90 4.19
CA GLY A 238 -15.55 -28.05 3.28
C GLY A 238 -15.10 -27.80 1.83
N LYS A 239 -14.60 -26.61 1.49
CA LYS A 239 -14.03 -26.28 0.17
C LYS A 239 -12.51 -26.44 0.11
N PRO A 240 -11.92 -26.58 -1.10
CA PRO A 240 -10.47 -26.66 -1.25
C PRO A 240 -9.77 -25.44 -0.64
N GLN A 241 -8.67 -25.69 0.08
CA GLN A 241 -7.84 -24.65 0.67
C GLN A 241 -7.23 -23.75 -0.42
N PHE A 242 -7.08 -22.47 -0.12
CA PHE A 242 -6.52 -21.49 -1.05
C PHE A 242 -5.03 -21.79 -1.36
N PRO A 243 -4.66 -22.00 -2.65
CA PRO A 243 -3.28 -22.24 -3.02
C PRO A 243 -2.51 -20.92 -3.16
N PHE A 244 -1.87 -20.48 -2.08
CA PHE A 244 -1.00 -19.30 -2.10
C PHE A 244 0.32 -19.59 -2.83
N ASN A 245 0.67 -18.72 -3.78
CA ASN A 245 1.88 -18.79 -4.59
C ASN A 245 2.67 -17.47 -4.50
N PRO A 246 3.70 -17.41 -3.62
CA PRO A 246 4.49 -16.19 -3.42
C PRO A 246 5.27 -15.77 -4.68
N GLN A 247 5.72 -16.72 -5.51
CA GLN A 247 6.43 -16.43 -6.76
C GLN A 247 5.52 -15.72 -7.77
N MET A 248 4.24 -16.12 -7.83
CA MET A 248 3.25 -15.43 -8.67
C MET A 248 3.02 -13.99 -8.18
N CYS A 249 2.89 -13.78 -6.87
CA CYS A 249 2.77 -12.45 -6.29
C CYS A 249 3.98 -11.57 -6.64
N ARG A 250 5.21 -12.11 -6.47
CA ARG A 250 6.45 -11.41 -6.84
C ARG A 250 6.49 -11.05 -8.33
N ARG A 251 6.10 -11.97 -9.22
CA ARG A 251 6.06 -11.73 -10.67
C ARG A 251 5.05 -10.63 -11.02
N CYS A 252 3.87 -10.66 -10.41
CA CYS A 252 2.83 -9.65 -10.65
C CYS A 252 3.25 -8.28 -10.11
N ALA A 253 3.86 -8.22 -8.92
CA ALA A 253 4.38 -6.99 -8.33
C ALA A 253 5.47 -6.35 -9.21
N ASN A 254 6.44 -7.15 -9.69
CA ASN A 254 7.44 -6.67 -10.65
C ASN A 254 6.80 -6.13 -11.92
N ARG A 255 5.80 -6.83 -12.47
CA ARG A 255 5.10 -6.38 -13.69
C ARG A 255 4.37 -5.05 -13.46
N CYS A 256 3.69 -4.87 -12.33
CA CYS A 256 3.07 -3.61 -11.95
C CYS A 256 4.10 -2.48 -11.86
N TRP A 257 5.24 -2.74 -11.21
CA TRP A 257 6.31 -1.76 -11.08
C TRP A 257 6.93 -1.39 -12.45
N SER A 258 7.18 -2.38 -13.31
CA SER A 258 7.70 -2.12 -14.66
C SER A 258 6.78 -1.21 -15.48
N PHE A 259 5.46 -1.30 -15.32
CA PHE A 259 4.53 -0.35 -15.94
C PHE A 259 4.61 1.04 -15.32
N ALA A 260 4.75 1.14 -14.00
CA ALA A 260 4.90 2.42 -13.32
C ALA A 260 6.17 3.16 -13.76
N CYS A 261 7.27 2.44 -14.00
CA CYS A 261 8.53 3.02 -14.52
C CYS A 261 8.41 3.62 -15.94
N LEU A 262 7.35 3.31 -16.70
CA LEU A 262 7.11 3.93 -18.01
C LEU A 262 6.45 5.31 -17.90
N TRP A 263 6.01 5.70 -16.71
CA TRP A 263 5.35 6.97 -16.47
C TRP A 263 6.33 8.02 -15.94
N PRO A 264 6.04 9.32 -16.13
CA PRO A 264 6.86 10.40 -15.60
C PRO A 264 6.66 10.57 -14.07
N LEU A 265 7.15 9.60 -13.29
CA LEU A 265 7.00 9.60 -11.83
C LEU A 265 7.74 10.74 -11.13
N CYS A 266 8.81 11.26 -11.76
CA CYS A 266 9.69 12.29 -11.21
C CYS A 266 9.22 13.74 -11.50
N GLU A 267 8.17 13.94 -12.30
CA GLU A 267 7.68 15.30 -12.62
C GLU A 267 6.98 15.97 -11.42
N ASP A 268 6.30 15.19 -10.58
CA ASP A 268 5.60 15.69 -9.40
C ASP A 268 6.23 15.20 -8.09
N PRO A 269 6.63 16.10 -7.18
CA PRO A 269 7.28 15.75 -5.91
C PRO A 269 6.48 14.78 -5.03
N ARG A 270 5.14 14.85 -5.04
CA ARG A 270 4.29 13.96 -4.22
C ARG A 270 4.31 12.54 -4.78
N THR A 271 4.20 12.41 -6.09
CA THR A 271 4.21 11.14 -6.81
C THR A 271 5.58 10.48 -6.71
N GLN A 272 6.65 11.25 -6.93
CA GLN A 272 8.03 10.79 -6.78
C GLN A 272 8.30 10.27 -5.36
N ARG A 273 7.93 11.05 -4.33
CA ARG A 273 8.08 10.62 -2.93
C ARG A 273 7.35 9.32 -2.64
N ARG A 274 6.12 9.16 -3.14
CA ARG A 274 5.33 7.93 -2.94
C ARG A 274 5.96 6.74 -3.67
N ALA A 275 6.40 6.94 -4.91
CA ALA A 275 7.10 5.93 -5.69
C ALA A 275 8.39 5.47 -5.00
N LEU A 276 9.17 6.40 -4.43
CA LEU A 276 10.39 6.08 -3.68
C LEU A 276 10.11 5.30 -2.40
N LEU A 277 9.11 5.69 -1.61
CA LEU A 277 8.73 4.93 -0.40
C LEU A 277 8.30 3.51 -0.76
N LEU A 278 7.46 3.37 -1.80
CA LEU A 278 7.04 2.07 -2.29
C LEU A 278 8.22 1.23 -2.80
N LEU A 279 9.13 1.85 -3.56
CA LEU A 279 10.31 1.18 -4.07
C LEU A 279 11.15 0.64 -2.92
N VAL A 280 11.59 1.53 -2.03
CA VAL A 280 12.61 1.23 -1.02
C VAL A 280 12.07 0.34 0.10
N GLU A 281 10.84 0.56 0.55
CA GLU A 281 10.30 -0.16 1.71
C GLU A 281 9.61 -1.49 1.34
N ARG A 282 9.07 -1.61 0.12
CA ARG A 282 8.27 -2.78 -0.29
C ARG A 282 8.87 -3.56 -1.46
N LEU A 283 9.32 -2.86 -2.50
CA LEU A 283 9.68 -3.52 -3.77
C LEU A 283 11.12 -4.00 -3.83
N MET A 284 12.09 -3.31 -3.21
CA MET A 284 13.51 -3.71 -3.22
C MET A 284 13.75 -5.21 -3.01
N PRO A 285 13.20 -5.88 -1.97
CA PRO A 285 13.40 -7.33 -1.80
C PRO A 285 12.72 -8.18 -2.88
N LEU A 286 11.70 -7.65 -3.54
CA LEU A 286 10.91 -8.35 -4.56
C LEU A 286 11.46 -8.18 -5.97
N LEU A 287 12.32 -7.18 -6.23
CA LEU A 287 12.82 -6.88 -7.56
C LEU A 287 13.53 -8.09 -8.16
N SER A 288 13.21 -8.38 -9.41
CA SER A 288 13.90 -9.40 -10.22
C SER A 288 15.17 -8.83 -10.85
N LYS A 289 15.14 -7.53 -11.20
CA LYS A 289 16.22 -6.77 -11.82
C LYS A 289 16.43 -5.47 -11.05
N PRO A 290 17.24 -5.49 -9.97
CA PRO A 290 17.42 -4.33 -9.09
C PRO A 290 18.10 -3.14 -9.79
N HIS A 291 18.95 -3.40 -10.79
CA HIS A 291 19.63 -2.34 -11.55
C HIS A 291 18.68 -1.35 -12.23
N LEU A 292 17.46 -1.77 -12.61
CA LEU A 292 16.46 -0.88 -13.23
C LEU A 292 15.97 0.24 -12.29
N ALA A 293 16.17 0.10 -10.98
CA ALA A 293 15.82 1.14 -10.02
C ALA A 293 16.89 2.26 -9.93
N THR A 294 18.07 2.03 -10.50
CA THR A 294 19.24 2.91 -10.33
C THR A 294 18.98 4.29 -10.93
N ASP A 295 18.50 4.36 -12.18
CA ASP A 295 18.25 5.63 -12.87
C ASP A 295 17.28 6.53 -12.10
N MET A 296 16.14 5.98 -11.65
CA MET A 296 15.16 6.71 -10.86
C MET A 296 15.74 7.17 -9.50
N LEU A 297 16.60 6.36 -8.87
CA LEU A 297 17.27 6.73 -7.63
C LEU A 297 18.32 7.82 -7.85
N CYS A 298 19.03 7.81 -8.99
CA CYS A 298 19.93 8.89 -9.40
C CYS A 298 19.18 10.21 -9.54
N ASP A 299 18.13 10.22 -10.36
CA ASP A 299 17.30 11.42 -10.58
C ASP A 299 16.72 11.95 -9.26
N SER A 300 16.33 11.04 -8.37
CA SER A 300 15.78 11.38 -7.06
C SER A 300 16.83 11.86 -6.06
N LEU A 301 18.08 11.44 -6.20
CA LEU A 301 19.20 11.98 -5.42
C LEU A 301 19.56 13.39 -5.88
N ASP A 302 19.55 13.63 -7.20
CA ASP A 302 19.88 14.93 -7.80
C ASP A 302 18.79 15.99 -7.57
N ALA A 303 17.55 15.58 -7.28
CA ALA A 303 16.45 16.48 -6.94
C ALA A 303 16.65 17.26 -5.61
N GLY A 304 17.53 16.79 -4.72
CA GLY A 304 17.80 17.45 -3.43
C GLY A 304 16.66 17.35 -2.40
N GLY A 305 16.89 17.93 -1.22
CA GLY A 305 15.89 18.05 -0.15
C GLY A 305 15.41 16.71 0.45
N PRO A 306 14.14 16.61 0.88
CA PRO A 306 13.59 15.38 1.50
C PRO A 306 13.56 14.16 0.59
N ILE A 307 13.56 14.35 -0.73
CA ILE A 307 13.46 13.28 -1.73
C ILE A 307 14.82 12.57 -1.85
N SER A 308 15.92 13.32 -1.89
CA SER A 308 17.27 12.75 -1.94
C SER A 308 17.59 11.93 -0.69
N MET A 309 17.12 12.37 0.49
CA MET A 309 17.27 11.63 1.74
C MET A 309 16.54 10.28 1.75
N LEU A 310 15.39 10.20 1.07
CA LEU A 310 14.66 8.93 0.88
C LEU A 310 15.37 8.04 -0.13
N ALA A 311 15.83 8.61 -1.23
CA ALA A 311 16.56 7.89 -2.28
C ALA A 311 17.86 7.27 -1.76
N LEU A 312 18.55 7.95 -0.82
CA LEU A 312 19.79 7.45 -0.19
C LEU A 312 19.62 6.07 0.45
N GLN A 313 18.47 5.81 1.08
CA GLN A 313 18.19 4.49 1.63
C GLN A 313 18.04 3.43 0.52
N GLY A 314 17.41 3.79 -0.60
CA GLY A 314 17.32 2.90 -1.76
C GLY A 314 18.70 2.56 -2.32
N VAL A 315 19.60 3.54 -2.38
CA VAL A 315 20.99 3.31 -2.79
C VAL A 315 21.75 2.43 -1.80
N LEU A 316 21.60 2.65 -0.49
CA LEU A 316 22.21 1.77 0.51
C LEU A 316 21.79 0.31 0.30
N GLU A 317 20.51 0.10 0.03
CA GLU A 317 19.94 -1.22 -0.19
C GLU A 317 20.46 -1.85 -1.51
N LEU A 318 20.61 -1.08 -2.59
CA LEU A 318 21.24 -1.54 -3.83
C LEU A 318 22.70 -1.96 -3.62
N VAL A 319 23.47 -1.14 -2.90
CA VAL A 319 24.89 -1.42 -2.61
C VAL A 319 25.00 -2.67 -1.73
N ARG A 320 24.23 -2.76 -0.64
CA ARG A 320 24.33 -3.87 0.33
C ARG A 320 23.80 -5.20 -0.18
N ARG A 321 22.63 -5.20 -0.85
CA ARG A 321 21.95 -6.45 -1.24
C ARG A 321 22.23 -6.88 -2.67
N HIS A 322 22.54 -5.93 -3.55
CA HIS A 322 22.69 -6.20 -4.97
C HIS A 322 24.10 -5.92 -5.49
N ASN A 323 25.02 -5.44 -4.64
CA ASN A 323 26.41 -5.15 -4.96
C ASN A 323 26.56 -4.26 -6.21
N ILE A 324 25.64 -3.30 -6.36
CA ILE A 324 25.68 -2.32 -7.44
C ILE A 324 26.49 -1.12 -6.95
N GLU A 325 27.58 -0.82 -7.66
CA GLU A 325 28.41 0.35 -7.37
C GLU A 325 27.68 1.63 -7.79
N TYR A 326 27.70 2.64 -6.92
CA TYR A 326 27.10 3.94 -7.16
C TYR A 326 28.20 5.00 -7.24
N PRO A 327 28.38 5.70 -8.38
CA PRO A 327 29.43 6.69 -8.53
C PRO A 327 29.20 7.90 -7.61
N ASP A 328 30.30 8.45 -7.07
CA ASP A 328 30.32 9.68 -6.26
C ASP A 328 29.34 9.71 -5.07
N LEU A 329 29.03 8.53 -4.54
CA LEU A 329 28.09 8.36 -3.42
C LEU A 329 28.43 9.26 -2.23
N TYR A 330 29.71 9.34 -1.87
CA TYR A 330 30.17 10.13 -0.73
C TYR A 330 30.11 11.63 -1.00
N ASP A 331 30.31 12.08 -2.23
CA ASP A 331 30.17 13.50 -2.57
C ASP A 331 28.71 13.93 -2.51
N ARG A 332 27.79 13.07 -2.99
CA ARG A 332 26.35 13.29 -2.85
C ARG A 332 25.91 13.28 -1.39
N LEU A 333 26.41 12.33 -0.59
CA LEU A 333 26.15 12.28 0.86
C LEU A 333 26.67 13.54 1.55
N TYR A 334 27.86 14.03 1.17
CA TYR A 334 28.43 15.26 1.70
C TYR A 334 27.58 16.47 1.36
N ALA A 335 27.04 16.55 0.14
CA ALA A 335 26.14 17.62 -0.29
C ALA A 335 24.82 17.66 0.48
N MET A 336 24.28 16.51 0.95
CA MET A 336 23.03 16.47 1.73
C MET A 336 23.14 17.12 3.12
N PHE A 337 24.34 17.28 3.66
CA PHE A 337 24.58 17.89 4.96
C PHE A 337 24.53 19.41 4.87
N GLU A 338 23.33 19.96 4.72
CA GLU A 338 23.09 21.41 4.68
C GLU A 338 22.16 21.85 5.82
N PRO A 339 22.16 23.13 6.22
CA PRO A 339 21.28 23.62 7.29
C PRO A 339 19.79 23.31 7.03
N GLU A 340 19.38 23.20 5.77
CA GLU A 340 18.03 22.82 5.36
C GLU A 340 17.61 21.43 5.86
N MET A 341 18.58 20.55 6.17
CA MET A 341 18.30 19.20 6.62
C MET A 341 17.50 19.16 7.93
N PHE A 342 17.67 20.17 8.80
CA PHE A 342 17.00 20.22 10.11
C PHE A 342 15.49 20.43 9.99
N ALA A 343 15.02 21.05 8.91
CA ALA A 343 13.60 21.24 8.64
C ALA A 343 12.91 19.94 8.17
N THR A 344 13.68 18.94 7.77
CA THR A 344 13.12 17.71 7.21
C THR A 344 12.71 16.71 8.30
N ARG A 345 11.62 15.98 8.05
CA ARG A 345 11.17 14.88 8.92
C ARG A 345 12.08 13.64 8.85
N TYR A 346 12.98 13.59 7.87
CA TYR A 346 13.84 12.45 7.57
C TYR A 346 15.26 12.55 8.15
N LYS A 347 15.57 13.63 8.89
CA LYS A 347 16.90 13.86 9.49
C LYS A 347 17.45 12.69 10.32
N LYS A 348 16.62 12.06 11.16
CA LYS A 348 17.03 10.89 11.97
C LYS A 348 17.44 9.71 11.09
N ARG A 349 16.70 9.50 9.99
CA ARG A 349 16.99 8.45 9.00
C ARG A 349 18.30 8.74 8.29
N LEU A 350 18.52 9.99 7.85
CA LEU A 350 19.76 10.42 7.21
C LEU A 350 20.99 10.21 8.12
N LEU A 351 20.91 10.63 9.39
CA LEU A 351 22.01 10.44 10.34
C LEU A 351 22.34 8.97 10.57
N HIS A 352 21.32 8.11 10.69
CA HIS A 352 21.52 6.67 10.81
C HIS A 352 22.17 6.06 9.56
N LEU A 353 21.71 6.44 8.36
CA LEU A 353 22.29 5.98 7.11
C LEU A 353 23.74 6.46 6.95
N ALA A 354 24.03 7.70 7.35
CA ALA A 354 25.38 8.25 7.32
C ALA A 354 26.33 7.50 8.26
N ASP A 355 25.89 7.13 9.47
CA ASP A 355 26.70 6.30 10.36
C ASP A 355 27.04 4.93 9.74
N ILE A 356 26.08 4.31 9.05
CA ILE A 356 26.32 3.06 8.32
C ILE A 356 27.34 3.27 7.20
N PHE A 357 27.17 4.29 6.35
CA PHE A 357 28.09 4.54 5.23
C PHE A 357 29.51 4.89 5.69
N LEU A 358 29.64 5.67 6.75
CA LEU A 358 30.91 6.10 7.31
C LEU A 358 31.54 5.07 8.26
N SER A 359 30.85 3.96 8.55
CA SER A 359 31.44 2.81 9.25
C SER A 359 32.29 1.92 8.34
N SER A 360 32.31 2.19 7.02
CA SER A 360 33.11 1.44 6.05
C SER A 360 34.61 1.55 6.34
N THR A 361 35.33 0.43 6.28
CA THR A 361 36.76 0.35 6.59
C THR A 361 37.67 0.92 5.50
N HIS A 362 37.16 1.08 4.28
CA HIS A 362 37.93 1.47 3.10
C HIS A 362 37.86 2.97 2.79
N LEU A 363 37.55 3.81 3.77
CA LEU A 363 37.41 5.25 3.57
C LEU A 363 38.76 5.97 3.71
N PRO A 364 39.10 6.88 2.77
CA PRO A 364 40.27 7.72 2.93
C PRO A 364 40.07 8.69 4.12
N GLU A 365 41.11 8.84 4.95
CA GLU A 365 41.04 9.64 6.18
C GLU A 365 40.64 11.10 5.92
N GLY A 366 41.11 11.69 4.82
CA GLY A 366 40.77 13.06 4.44
C GLY A 366 39.28 13.27 4.16
N LEU A 367 38.59 12.25 3.62
CA LEU A 367 37.14 12.30 3.40
C LEU A 367 36.41 12.29 4.75
N VAL A 368 36.79 11.40 5.66
CA VAL A 368 36.18 11.33 7.00
C VAL A 368 36.42 12.63 7.78
N ALA A 369 37.60 13.23 7.66
CA ALA A 369 37.92 14.54 8.25
C ALA A 369 36.98 15.65 7.73
N ALA A 370 36.70 15.67 6.42
CA ALA A 370 35.79 16.64 5.82
C ALA A 370 34.37 16.48 6.37
N PHE A 371 33.87 15.25 6.49
CA PHE A 371 32.58 14.97 7.11
C PHE A 371 32.55 15.41 8.58
N ALA A 372 33.55 15.04 9.38
CA ALA A 372 33.64 15.44 10.78
C ALA A 372 33.58 16.98 10.92
N LYS A 373 34.36 17.70 10.11
CA LYS A 373 34.38 19.17 10.14
C LYS A 373 33.03 19.78 9.74
N ARG A 374 32.38 19.26 8.70
CA ARG A 374 31.06 19.74 8.23
C ARG A 374 29.98 19.47 9.28
N LEU A 375 29.93 18.27 9.86
CA LEU A 375 29.00 17.91 10.92
C LEU A 375 29.19 18.78 12.18
N SER A 376 30.43 19.03 12.60
CA SER A 376 30.70 19.93 13.73
C SER A 376 30.23 21.36 13.47
N ARG A 377 30.39 21.88 12.23
CA ARG A 377 29.85 23.21 11.87
C ARG A 377 28.33 23.24 11.89
N LEU A 378 27.68 22.20 11.39
CA LEU A 378 26.21 22.09 11.42
C LEU A 378 25.68 22.00 12.86
N ALA A 379 26.39 21.31 13.75
CA ALA A 379 26.01 21.21 15.16
C ALA A 379 25.95 22.58 15.88
N LEU A 380 26.70 23.59 15.42
CA LEU A 380 26.66 24.95 15.96
C LEU A 380 25.37 25.71 15.60
N VAL A 381 24.72 25.34 14.50
CA VAL A 381 23.48 25.97 14.01
C VAL A 381 22.24 25.17 14.43
N ALA A 382 22.42 23.90 14.76
CA ALA A 382 21.36 22.96 15.08
C ALA A 382 20.66 23.27 16.42
N ALA A 383 19.40 22.82 16.53
CA ALA A 383 18.70 22.74 17.81
C ALA A 383 19.42 21.76 18.77
N PRO A 384 19.28 21.90 20.10
CA PRO A 384 20.06 21.12 21.07
C PRO A 384 19.90 19.60 20.89
N GLU A 385 18.70 19.12 20.55
CA GLU A 385 18.45 17.70 20.27
C GLU A 385 19.24 17.18 19.06
N ASP A 386 19.26 17.96 17.97
CA ASP A 386 19.94 17.58 16.72
C ASP A 386 21.46 17.73 16.85
N ALA A 387 21.92 18.74 17.59
CA ALA A 387 23.34 18.94 17.90
C ALA A 387 23.90 17.73 18.66
N GLY A 388 23.17 17.19 19.65
CA GLY A 388 23.58 15.98 20.37
C GLY A 388 23.77 14.77 19.45
N ALA A 389 22.84 14.56 18.51
CA ALA A 389 22.94 13.45 17.55
C ALA A 389 24.12 13.63 16.56
N LEU A 390 24.36 14.86 16.10
CA LEU A 390 25.51 15.18 15.24
C LEU A 390 26.85 14.98 15.98
N LEU A 391 26.94 15.42 17.23
CA LEU A 391 28.14 15.25 18.05
C LEU A 391 28.42 13.78 18.35
N ALA A 392 27.38 12.98 18.62
CA ALA A 392 27.52 11.53 18.79
C ALA A 392 28.08 10.87 17.50
N LEU A 393 27.58 11.28 16.33
CA LEU A 393 28.12 10.79 15.05
C LEU A 393 29.59 11.20 14.87
N VAL A 394 29.95 12.45 15.16
CA VAL A 394 31.34 12.93 15.09
C VAL A 394 32.24 12.15 16.06
N ALA A 395 31.80 11.91 17.29
CA ALA A 395 32.53 11.13 18.28
C ALA A 395 32.78 9.70 17.77
N ASN A 396 31.77 9.05 17.19
CA ASN A 396 31.92 7.73 16.58
C ASN A 396 32.95 7.72 15.45
N LEU A 397 32.98 8.74 14.60
CA LEU A 397 33.99 8.86 13.53
C LEU A 397 35.41 9.02 14.08
N LEU A 398 35.59 9.85 15.11
CA LEU A 398 36.88 10.09 15.75
C LEU A 398 37.40 8.86 16.51
N LEU A 399 36.51 8.09 17.12
CA LEU A 399 36.86 6.82 17.77
C LEU A 399 37.29 5.75 16.76
N ARG A 400 36.64 5.69 15.59
CA ARG A 400 36.98 4.74 14.53
C ARG A 400 38.28 5.07 13.81
N HIS A 401 38.60 6.35 13.63
CA HIS A 401 39.77 6.82 12.89
C HIS A 401 40.74 7.61 13.79
N PRO A 402 41.73 6.95 14.42
CA PRO A 402 42.61 7.59 15.40
C PRO A 402 43.47 8.72 14.81
N ALA A 403 43.75 8.71 13.51
CA ALA A 403 44.47 9.79 12.82
C ALA A 403 43.75 11.15 12.92
N LEU A 404 42.42 11.14 13.06
CA LEU A 404 41.61 12.35 13.20
C LEU A 404 41.69 12.99 14.60
N LYS A 405 42.33 12.34 15.59
CA LYS A 405 42.57 12.95 16.92
C LYS A 405 43.33 14.27 16.82
N ARG A 406 44.14 14.45 15.77
CA ARG A 406 44.83 15.71 15.46
C ARG A 406 43.88 16.89 15.29
N MET A 407 42.60 16.67 14.93
CA MET A 407 41.59 17.72 14.83
C MET A 407 41.12 18.26 16.19
N ILE A 408 41.30 17.49 17.26
CA ILE A 408 40.98 17.91 18.64
C ILE A 408 42.24 18.50 19.27
N CYS A 409 43.36 17.77 19.18
CA CYS A 409 44.64 18.17 19.75
C CYS A 409 45.67 18.29 18.63
N CYS A 410 46.04 19.53 18.24
CA CYS A 410 47.22 19.76 17.42
C CYS A 410 48.46 19.77 18.33
N ASP A 411 49.33 18.76 18.20
CA ASP A 411 50.62 18.71 18.92
C ASP A 411 51.61 19.80 18.45
N ASP A 412 51.32 20.52 17.37
CA ASP A 412 52.14 21.60 16.81
C ASP A 412 51.81 23.01 17.36
N SER A 413 50.97 23.13 18.40
CA SER A 413 50.81 24.41 19.09
C SER A 413 52.04 24.65 19.98
N PRO A 414 52.78 25.77 19.86
CA PRO A 414 53.82 26.09 20.82
C PRO A 414 53.16 26.13 22.19
N ALA A 415 53.72 25.37 23.12
CA ALA A 415 53.20 25.17 24.46
C ALA A 415 52.65 26.48 25.06
N VAL A 416 51.32 26.61 25.11
CA VAL A 416 50.69 27.31 26.23
C VAL A 416 50.72 26.30 27.36
N SER A 417 51.91 26.17 27.94
CA SER A 417 52.11 25.47 29.18
C SER A 417 51.28 26.18 30.26
N GLU A 418 50.63 25.34 31.05
CA GLU A 418 49.92 25.62 32.29
C GLU A 418 48.42 25.93 32.18
N TYR A 419 47.68 25.11 32.95
CA TYR A 419 46.27 25.17 33.30
C TYR A 419 45.29 24.62 32.26
N LEU A 420 45.18 23.29 32.16
CA LEU A 420 43.95 22.58 32.49
C LEU A 420 44.22 21.06 32.56
N HIS A 421 44.73 20.62 33.70
CA HIS A 421 44.50 19.24 34.15
C HIS A 421 43.09 19.25 34.72
N CYS A 422 42.08 18.88 33.92
CA CYS A 422 40.77 18.50 34.42
C CYS A 422 40.10 17.56 33.41
N ASP A 423 40.12 16.29 33.81
CA ASP A 423 39.34 15.17 33.34
C ASP A 423 37.95 15.57 32.81
N LEU A 424 37.75 15.39 31.51
CA LEU A 424 36.44 15.45 30.84
C LEU A 424 36.05 14.10 30.22
N PHE A 425 36.84 13.04 30.45
CA PHE A 425 36.60 11.72 29.87
C PHE A 425 35.67 10.80 30.69
N ASP A 426 35.24 11.20 31.88
CA ASP A 426 34.44 10.35 32.78
C ASP A 426 32.97 10.78 32.98
N CYS A 427 32.45 11.76 32.24
CA CYS A 427 31.07 12.23 32.43
C CYS A 427 30.04 11.80 31.37
N LEU A 428 30.33 10.80 30.54
CA LEU A 428 29.33 10.23 29.62
C LEU A 428 29.42 8.71 29.57
N PHE A 429 28.87 8.07 30.60
CA PHE A 429 28.33 6.71 30.55
C PHE A 429 26.87 6.72 31.00
#